data_AF-A0A1E1KT61-F1
#
_entry.id   AF-A0A1E1KT61-F1
#
_cell.length_a   1.000
_cell.length_b   1.000
_cell.length_c   1.000
_cell.angle_alpha   90.00
_cell.angle_beta   90.00
_cell.angle_gamma   90.00
#
_symmetry.space_group_name_H-M   'P 1'
#
loop_
_entity.id
_entity.type
_entity.pdbx_description
1 polymer ?
#
loop_
_entity_poly.entity_id
_entity_poly.type
_entity_poly.pdbx_seq_one_letter_code
_entity_poly.pdbx_strand_id
1 'polypeptide(L)'
;MSSTAKRTPIVERKPKTIYQLDSPFTTVSWPETSPQIQETILELLCSVLSPIGQHRSNHITPSRGKRSKKRRREEVRQEDRTQETPEIALSPEISSFIMIGLNSITRSLEALSQKSKPIAITTGQEGPQPEPNQIADSVIAESSVSSQGQKISKAPEKNTELDISATQHFAAIFVPRSSQPPILHAHLPQLIATASLAHPSLAPTRLVQLPKGCDARLCDALGLPRVSFIGILEGAPHSKALVELVRENVSEIDVPWLREMREKKYLGVKINAMQTFAPVVEKESRF
;
A
#
# COMPACT_ATOMS: atom_id res chain seq x y z
N MET A 1 -1.93 63.95 -1.88
CA MET A 1 -2.43 62.68 -2.47
C MET A 1 -2.46 61.65 -1.35
N SER A 2 -3.55 61.62 -0.59
CA SER A 2 -3.65 60.83 0.65
C SER A 2 -4.31 59.49 0.35
N SER A 3 -3.54 58.43 0.57
CA SER A 3 -3.94 57.03 0.45
C SER A 3 -5.03 56.69 1.49
N THR A 4 -6.25 56.43 1.03
CA THR A 4 -7.31 55.86 1.87
C THR A 4 -7.09 54.35 2.01
N ALA A 5 -6.56 53.95 3.17
CA ALA A 5 -6.53 52.55 3.58
C ALA A 5 -7.97 52.03 3.72
N LYS A 6 -8.35 51.05 2.88
CA LYS A 6 -9.59 50.29 3.04
C LYS A 6 -9.54 49.53 4.37
N ARG A 7 -10.28 50.00 5.39
CA ARG A 7 -10.61 49.19 6.57
C ARG A 7 -11.45 48.00 6.10
N THR A 8 -10.91 46.80 6.24
CA THR A 8 -11.70 45.56 6.11
C THR A 8 -12.73 45.53 7.23
N PRO A 9 -14.03 45.29 6.95
CA PRO A 9 -15.02 45.17 8.00
C PRO A 9 -14.69 43.93 8.85
N ILE A 10 -14.66 44.12 10.17
CA ILE A 10 -14.57 43.04 11.15
C ILE A 10 -15.91 42.31 11.09
N VAL A 11 -15.98 41.23 10.31
CA VAL A 11 -17.16 40.36 10.27
C VAL A 11 -17.25 39.66 11.62
N GLU A 12 -18.19 40.08 12.47
CA GLU A 12 -18.51 39.35 13.69
C GLU A 12 -18.88 37.91 13.34
N ARG A 13 -18.21 36.94 13.96
CA ARG A 13 -18.51 35.52 13.78
C ARG A 13 -19.07 34.96 15.07
N LYS A 14 -20.28 34.41 15.03
CA LYS A 14 -20.90 33.78 16.19
C LYS A 14 -20.51 32.30 16.25
N PRO A 15 -20.21 31.75 17.44
CA PRO A 15 -19.96 30.33 17.60
C PRO A 15 -21.28 29.57 17.33
N LYS A 16 -21.19 28.56 16.47
CA LYS A 16 -22.26 27.62 16.15
C LYS A 16 -21.75 26.22 16.41
N THR A 17 -22.44 25.50 17.29
CA THR A 17 -22.17 24.09 17.54
C THR A 17 -22.68 23.26 16.38
N ILE A 18 -21.80 22.44 15.81
CA ILE A 18 -22.11 21.44 14.80
C ILE A 18 -21.89 20.07 15.43
N TYR A 19 -22.85 19.17 15.24
CA TYR A 19 -22.72 17.78 15.67
C TYR A 19 -22.15 16.96 14.51
N GLN A 20 -21.05 16.26 14.77
CA GLN A 20 -20.38 15.39 13.82
C GLN A 20 -20.42 13.95 14.34
N LEU A 21 -20.78 13.02 13.44
CA LEU A 21 -20.70 11.59 13.72
C LEU A 21 -19.26 11.12 13.60
N ASP A 22 -18.82 10.33 14.57
CA ASP A 22 -17.50 9.71 14.61
C ASP A 22 -17.63 8.18 14.56
N SER A 23 -16.55 7.51 14.15
CA SER A 23 -16.50 6.05 14.15
C SER A 23 -16.52 5.56 15.61
N PRO A 24 -17.44 4.66 15.99
CA PRO A 24 -17.46 4.06 17.32
C PRO A 24 -16.38 2.98 17.50
N PHE A 25 -15.81 2.50 16.38
CA PHE A 25 -14.78 1.46 16.37
C PHE A 25 -13.40 2.00 16.74
N THR A 26 -12.60 1.16 17.38
CA THR A 26 -11.23 1.49 17.74
C THR A 26 -10.38 1.78 16.49
N THR A 27 -9.77 2.96 16.45
CA THR A 27 -8.88 3.37 15.36
C THR A 27 -7.61 2.52 15.35
N VAL A 28 -7.14 2.15 14.16
CA VAL A 28 -5.88 1.42 14.02
C VAL A 28 -4.70 2.32 14.38
N SER A 29 -3.92 1.93 15.39
CA SER A 29 -2.70 2.61 15.77
C SER A 29 -1.55 2.21 14.85
N TRP A 30 -0.66 3.17 14.59
CA TRP A 30 0.60 2.89 13.90
C TRP A 30 1.62 2.41 14.92
N PRO A 31 2.51 1.47 14.55
CA PRO A 31 3.58 1.06 15.45
C PRO A 31 4.52 2.25 15.69
N GLU A 32 4.71 2.60 16.96
CA GLU A 32 5.62 3.67 17.36
C GLU A 32 7.05 3.11 17.42
N THR A 33 7.97 3.74 16.72
CA THR A 33 9.38 3.34 16.67
C THR A 33 10.27 4.48 17.16
N SER A 34 11.37 4.15 17.83
CA SER A 34 12.28 5.18 18.34
C SER A 34 12.98 5.91 17.18
N PRO A 35 13.25 7.21 17.31
CA PRO A 35 13.87 7.99 16.25
C PRO A 35 15.31 7.54 15.94
N GLN A 36 16.05 7.01 16.94
CA GLN A 36 17.40 6.47 16.69
C GLN A 36 17.33 5.24 15.77
N ILE A 37 16.41 4.32 16.05
CA ILE A 37 16.23 3.09 15.28
C ILE A 37 15.74 3.43 13.87
N GLN A 38 14.84 4.41 13.71
CA GLN A 38 14.39 4.88 12.40
C GLN A 38 15.55 5.32 11.50
N GLU A 39 16.57 5.97 12.06
CA GLU A 39 17.75 6.42 11.31
C GLU A 39 18.66 5.24 10.93
N THR A 40 18.91 4.31 11.85
CA THR A 40 19.68 3.08 11.57
C THR A 40 19.00 2.22 10.50
N ILE A 41 17.67 2.07 10.56
CA ILE A 41 16.90 1.37 9.55
C ILE A 41 17.05 2.08 8.20
N LEU A 42 16.99 3.41 8.16
CA LEU A 42 17.16 4.16 6.91
C LEU A 42 18.55 3.95 6.31
N GLU A 43 19.60 3.95 7.12
CA GLU A 43 20.97 3.71 6.68
C GLU A 43 21.14 2.31 6.07
N LEU A 44 20.66 1.28 6.78
CA LEU A 44 20.66 -0.10 6.28
C LEU A 44 19.79 -0.26 5.02
N LEU A 45 18.66 0.45 4.95
CA LEU A 45 17.82 0.45 3.77
C LEU A 45 18.57 1.06 2.58
N CYS A 46 19.25 2.18 2.76
CA CYS A 46 20.05 2.81 1.71
C CYS A 46 21.20 1.90 1.25
N SER A 47 21.85 1.16 2.14
CA SER A 47 22.93 0.23 1.77
C SER A 47 22.41 -0.96 0.94
N VAL A 48 21.23 -1.50 1.27
CA VAL A 48 20.56 -2.56 0.48
C VAL A 48 20.10 -2.05 -0.90
N LEU A 49 19.72 -0.77 -0.98
CA LEU A 49 19.21 -0.17 -2.22
C LEU A 49 20.30 0.37 -3.16
N SER A 50 21.48 0.73 -2.62
CA SER A 50 22.61 1.31 -3.38
C SER A 50 23.03 0.48 -4.61
N PRO A 51 23.16 -0.86 -4.54
CA PRO A 51 23.46 -1.69 -5.72
C PRO A 51 22.42 -1.55 -6.85
N ILE A 52 21.15 -1.35 -6.50
CA ILE A 52 20.06 -1.17 -7.47
C ILE A 52 20.20 0.19 -8.16
N GLY A 53 20.53 1.24 -7.39
CA GLY A 53 20.78 2.58 -7.93
C GLY A 53 21.99 2.60 -8.87
N GLN A 54 23.11 1.98 -8.48
CA GLN A 54 24.31 1.87 -9.31
C GLN A 54 24.03 1.12 -10.62
N HIS A 55 23.31 0.00 -10.54
CA HIS A 55 22.91 -0.74 -11.74
C HIS A 55 22.06 0.14 -12.67
N ARG A 56 21.08 0.87 -12.15
CA ARG A 56 20.25 1.80 -12.93
C ARG A 56 21.06 2.95 -13.53
N SER A 57 21.97 3.55 -12.77
CA SER A 57 22.83 4.64 -13.25
C SER A 57 23.71 4.19 -14.42
N ASN A 58 24.30 2.99 -14.31
CA ASN A 58 25.28 2.51 -15.29
C ASN A 58 24.61 1.90 -16.54
N HIS A 59 23.43 1.31 -16.41
CA HIS A 59 22.81 0.51 -17.49
C HIS A 59 21.48 1.07 -18.00
N ILE A 60 20.77 1.90 -17.22
CA ILE A 60 19.53 2.54 -17.66
C ILE A 60 19.86 3.92 -18.23
N THR A 61 19.75 4.04 -19.55
CA THR A 61 19.83 5.35 -20.21
C THR A 61 18.55 6.13 -19.88
N PRO A 62 18.63 7.31 -19.26
CA PRO A 62 17.45 8.10 -18.97
C PRO A 62 16.78 8.51 -20.27
N SER A 63 15.46 8.33 -20.37
CA SER A 63 14.71 8.70 -21.57
C SER A 63 14.80 10.21 -21.79
N ARG A 64 15.69 10.66 -22.67
CA ARG A 64 15.73 12.07 -23.03
C ARG A 64 14.44 12.37 -23.78
N GLY A 65 13.62 13.27 -23.22
CA GLY A 65 12.24 13.52 -23.65
C GLY A 65 12.07 13.81 -25.16
N LYS A 66 10.83 13.93 -25.61
CA LYS A 66 10.46 13.99 -27.05
C LYS A 66 11.31 14.97 -27.90
N ARG A 67 11.74 16.11 -27.32
CA ARG A 67 12.60 17.11 -27.98
C ARG A 67 14.02 16.62 -28.26
N SER A 68 14.61 15.85 -27.35
CA SER A 68 15.92 15.24 -27.53
C SER A 68 15.90 14.10 -28.53
N LYS A 69 14.76 13.39 -28.65
CA LYS A 69 14.57 12.32 -29.65
C LYS A 69 14.53 12.88 -31.09
N LYS A 70 14.04 14.12 -31.27
CA LYS A 70 14.11 14.83 -32.56
C LYS A 70 15.54 15.25 -32.89
N ARG A 71 16.27 15.84 -31.92
CA ARG A 71 17.66 16.26 -32.11
C ARG A 71 18.61 15.07 -32.36
N ARG A 72 18.44 13.97 -31.63
CA ARG A 72 19.19 12.72 -31.84
C ARG A 72 18.88 12.06 -33.20
N ARG A 73 17.69 12.25 -33.79
CA ARG A 73 17.42 11.77 -35.16
C ARG A 73 18.20 12.53 -36.23
N GLU A 74 18.55 13.79 -35.97
CA GLU A 74 19.42 14.59 -36.84
C GLU A 74 20.89 14.15 -36.69
N GLU A 75 21.34 13.89 -35.46
CA GLU A 75 22.73 13.48 -35.13
C GLU A 75 23.04 12.01 -35.52
N VAL A 76 22.09 11.09 -35.37
CA VAL A 76 22.23 9.67 -35.78
C VAL A 76 22.36 9.51 -37.30
N ARG A 77 22.00 10.53 -38.09
CA ARG A 77 22.25 10.53 -39.54
C ARG A 77 23.73 10.73 -39.90
N GLN A 78 24.57 11.12 -38.95
CA GLN A 78 26.01 11.37 -39.15
C GLN A 78 26.93 10.36 -38.46
N GLU A 79 26.45 9.61 -37.47
CA GLU A 79 27.24 8.63 -36.69
C GLU A 79 26.75 7.20 -36.94
N ASP A 80 26.90 6.72 -38.17
CA ASP A 80 26.64 5.31 -38.51
C ASP A 80 27.98 4.62 -38.79
N ARG A 81 28.80 4.48 -37.73
CA ARG A 81 29.91 3.51 -37.66
C ARG A 81 30.42 3.43 -36.22
N THR A 82 30.28 2.24 -35.64
CA THR A 82 30.81 1.80 -34.33
C THR A 82 29.94 2.20 -33.14
N GLN A 83 29.14 1.26 -32.63
CA GLN A 83 29.14 0.92 -31.21
C GLN A 83 28.40 -0.39 -30.96
N GLU A 84 29.08 -1.24 -30.21
CA GLU A 84 28.73 -2.60 -29.81
C GLU A 84 27.47 -2.62 -28.95
N THR A 85 26.66 -3.65 -29.15
CA THR A 85 25.53 -4.03 -28.31
C THR A 85 26.06 -4.32 -26.89
N PRO A 86 25.67 -3.57 -25.84
CA PRO A 86 26.11 -3.87 -24.49
C PRO A 86 25.46 -5.18 -24.04
N GLU A 87 26.29 -6.16 -23.67
CA GLU A 87 25.87 -7.38 -22.99
C GLU A 87 25.08 -7.00 -21.72
N ILE A 88 23.85 -7.51 -21.64
CA ILE A 88 22.91 -7.23 -20.56
C ILE A 88 23.43 -7.95 -19.30
N ALA A 89 24.18 -7.24 -18.47
CA ALA A 89 24.59 -7.73 -17.16
C ALA A 89 23.34 -7.99 -16.31
N LEU A 90 23.30 -9.17 -15.69
CA LEU A 90 22.18 -9.70 -14.92
C LEU A 90 21.67 -8.65 -13.92
N SER A 91 20.37 -8.33 -13.99
CA SER A 91 19.73 -7.44 -13.01
C SER A 91 20.02 -7.96 -11.60
N PRO A 92 20.40 -7.10 -10.64
CA PRO A 92 20.79 -7.55 -9.31
C PRO A 92 19.68 -8.40 -8.69
N GLU A 93 20.03 -9.54 -8.09
CA GLU A 93 19.07 -10.49 -7.51
C GLU A 93 18.12 -9.83 -6.52
N ILE A 94 18.59 -8.81 -5.81
CA ILE A 94 17.81 -8.03 -4.85
C ILE A 94 16.62 -7.29 -5.52
N SER A 95 16.72 -6.95 -6.80
CA SER A 95 15.70 -6.16 -7.49
C SER A 95 14.36 -6.89 -7.66
N SER A 96 14.36 -8.22 -7.73
CA SER A 96 13.12 -9.01 -7.84
C SER A 96 12.35 -9.09 -6.52
N PHE A 97 13.05 -8.94 -5.39
CA PHE A 97 12.47 -9.01 -4.06
C PHE A 97 12.06 -7.64 -3.48
N ILE A 98 12.29 -6.55 -4.21
CA ILE A 98 11.95 -5.19 -3.77
C ILE A 98 10.85 -4.61 -4.65
N MET A 99 9.76 -4.18 -4.01
CA MET A 99 8.65 -3.51 -4.66
C MET A 99 8.67 -2.02 -4.33
N ILE A 100 8.57 -1.16 -5.35
CA ILE A 100 8.64 0.29 -5.20
C ILE A 100 7.34 0.92 -5.68
N GLY A 101 6.81 1.84 -4.88
CA GLY A 101 5.64 2.65 -5.20
C GLY A 101 4.36 2.17 -4.54
N LEU A 102 3.47 3.13 -4.27
CA LEU A 102 2.20 2.88 -3.58
C LEU A 102 1.34 1.87 -4.32
N ASN A 103 1.05 2.10 -5.61
CA ASN A 103 0.11 1.29 -6.38
C ASN A 103 0.53 -0.17 -6.50
N SER A 104 1.84 -0.43 -6.67
CA SER A 104 2.39 -1.77 -6.74
C SER A 104 2.15 -2.51 -5.41
N ILE A 105 2.51 -1.85 -4.30
CA ILE A 105 2.38 -2.42 -2.95
C ILE A 105 0.90 -2.62 -2.61
N THR A 106 0.04 -1.62 -2.84
CA THR A 106 -1.39 -1.75 -2.55
C THR A 106 -2.06 -2.83 -3.38
N ARG A 107 -1.72 -2.96 -4.67
CA ARG A 107 -2.28 -4.01 -5.54
C ARG A 107 -1.83 -5.41 -5.12
N SER A 108 -0.58 -5.55 -4.68
CA SER A 108 -0.08 -6.83 -4.15
C SER A 108 -0.72 -7.18 -2.80
N LEU A 109 -0.82 -6.21 -1.87
CA LEU A 109 -1.51 -6.39 -0.59
C LEU A 109 -3.00 -6.72 -0.80
N GLU A 110 -3.66 -6.07 -1.75
CA GLU A 110 -5.04 -6.38 -2.11
C GLU A 110 -5.18 -7.81 -2.63
N ALA A 111 -4.32 -8.24 -3.55
CA ALA A 111 -4.33 -9.62 -4.07
C ALA A 111 -4.14 -10.66 -2.95
N LEU A 112 -3.21 -10.41 -2.02
CA LEU A 112 -3.02 -11.24 -0.83
C LEU A 112 -4.25 -11.22 0.07
N SER A 113 -4.86 -10.06 0.28
CA SER A 113 -6.06 -9.93 1.10
C SER A 113 -7.28 -10.62 0.48
N GLN A 114 -7.38 -10.72 -0.85
CA GLN A 114 -8.44 -11.50 -1.49
C GLN A 114 -8.24 -13.00 -1.26
N LYS A 115 -6.98 -13.47 -1.26
CA LYS A 115 -6.64 -14.86 -0.94
C LYS A 115 -6.96 -15.22 0.52
N SER A 116 -6.86 -14.27 1.45
CA SER A 116 -7.21 -14.46 2.85
C SER A 116 -8.70 -14.32 3.16
N LYS A 117 -9.52 -13.87 2.18
CA LYS A 117 -10.95 -13.71 2.38
C LYS A 117 -11.56 -15.06 2.77
N PRO A 118 -12.17 -15.19 3.95
CA PRO A 118 -12.83 -16.43 4.32
C PRO A 118 -13.95 -16.70 3.33
N ILE A 119 -14.00 -17.93 2.82
CA ILE A 119 -14.95 -18.47 1.83
C ILE A 119 -16.44 -18.24 2.22
N ALA A 120 -16.72 -17.81 3.45
CA ALA A 120 -18.06 -17.58 3.98
C ALA A 120 -18.86 -16.41 3.34
N ILE A 121 -18.25 -15.54 2.51
CA ILE A 121 -18.94 -14.35 1.94
C ILE A 121 -19.38 -14.55 0.48
N THR A 122 -18.97 -15.65 -0.19
CA THR A 122 -19.41 -15.94 -1.58
C THR A 122 -20.71 -16.76 -1.66
N THR A 123 -21.26 -17.19 -0.54
CA THR A 123 -22.57 -17.85 -0.45
C THR A 123 -23.53 -16.98 0.33
N GLY A 124 -24.23 -16.09 -0.36
CA GLY A 124 -25.34 -15.32 0.21
C GLY A 124 -26.65 -16.11 0.12
N GLN A 125 -27.28 -16.27 1.29
CA GLN A 125 -28.70 -16.61 1.58
C GLN A 125 -29.11 -18.08 1.36
N GLU A 126 -29.76 -18.79 2.30
CA GLU A 126 -30.81 -18.41 3.27
C GLU A 126 -30.57 -18.95 4.71
N GLY A 127 -31.07 -18.22 5.72
CA GLY A 127 -31.59 -18.83 6.96
C GLY A 127 -33.13 -18.82 6.91
N PRO A 128 -33.89 -19.48 7.83
CA PRO A 128 -33.50 -19.94 9.16
C PRO A 128 -33.70 -21.45 9.42
N GLN A 129 -32.98 -21.92 10.42
CA GLN A 129 -33.03 -23.25 11.06
C GLN A 129 -34.43 -23.76 11.44
N PRO A 130 -34.63 -25.09 11.49
CA PRO A 130 -34.76 -25.72 12.81
C PRO A 130 -33.99 -27.06 12.98
N GLU A 131 -33.29 -27.20 14.11
CA GLU A 131 -32.83 -28.46 14.75
C GLU A 131 -34.04 -29.41 15.06
N PRO A 132 -33.83 -30.65 15.55
CA PRO A 132 -33.04 -31.78 15.04
C PRO A 132 -33.86 -33.10 15.09
N ASN A 133 -33.39 -34.20 14.49
CA ASN A 133 -33.35 -35.54 15.13
C ASN A 133 -32.92 -36.67 14.17
N GLN A 134 -31.78 -37.27 14.52
CA GLN A 134 -31.48 -38.71 14.64
C GLN A 134 -32.13 -39.70 13.65
N ILE A 135 -31.29 -40.48 12.95
CA ILE A 135 -31.10 -41.94 13.14
C ILE A 135 -30.13 -42.45 12.05
N ALA A 136 -29.41 -43.51 12.43
CA ALA A 136 -28.25 -44.15 11.82
C ALA A 136 -28.47 -44.85 10.46
N ASP A 137 -27.35 -45.39 9.98
CA ASP A 137 -27.19 -46.56 9.11
C ASP A 137 -26.95 -46.36 7.60
N SER A 138 -25.66 -46.46 7.26
CA SER A 138 -25.08 -47.48 6.39
C SER A 138 -25.38 -47.50 4.86
N VAL A 139 -24.28 -47.34 4.10
CA VAL A 139 -23.75 -48.33 3.12
C VAL A 139 -24.20 -48.26 1.62
N ILE A 140 -23.16 -48.34 0.75
CA ILE A 140 -23.09 -48.67 -0.71
C ILE A 140 -23.61 -47.57 -1.67
N ALA A 141 -22.76 -46.84 -2.41
CA ALA A 141 -21.87 -47.21 -3.53
C ALA A 141 -22.60 -47.51 -4.86
N GLU A 142 -21.98 -47.03 -5.94
CA GLU A 142 -22.32 -47.17 -7.37
C GLU A 142 -23.38 -46.20 -7.93
N SER A 143 -23.29 -45.66 -9.14
CA SER A 143 -22.24 -45.61 -10.17
C SER A 143 -22.79 -44.73 -11.32
N SER A 144 -21.90 -44.08 -12.09
CA SER A 144 -21.98 -43.84 -13.55
C SER A 144 -23.22 -43.17 -14.19
N VAL A 145 -23.19 -42.36 -15.27
CA VAL A 145 -22.19 -41.88 -16.23
C VAL A 145 -22.90 -40.83 -17.11
N SER A 146 -22.14 -39.80 -17.53
CA SER A 146 -22.16 -39.04 -18.80
C SER A 146 -23.49 -38.58 -19.44
N SER A 147 -23.55 -37.29 -19.82
CA SER A 147 -23.60 -36.93 -21.25
C SER A 147 -23.17 -35.49 -21.53
N GLN A 148 -22.38 -35.37 -22.60
CA GLN A 148 -21.64 -34.23 -23.12
C GLN A 148 -22.47 -33.02 -23.58
N GLY A 149 -21.86 -31.84 -23.45
CA GLY A 149 -22.10 -30.65 -24.27
C GLY A 149 -20.84 -29.78 -24.28
N GLN A 150 -20.16 -29.74 -25.43
CA GLN A 150 -18.79 -29.28 -25.63
C GLN A 150 -18.75 -27.94 -26.39
N LYS A 151 -17.61 -27.23 -26.28
CA LYS A 151 -17.04 -26.14 -27.13
C LYS A 151 -17.31 -24.69 -26.68
N ILE A 152 -16.34 -23.74 -26.70
CA ILE A 152 -14.94 -23.71 -27.15
C ILE A 152 -14.25 -22.47 -26.56
N SER A 153 -13.05 -22.71 -26.02
CA SER A 153 -11.79 -21.96 -26.17
C SER A 153 -11.72 -20.43 -26.10
N LYS A 154 -10.86 -19.96 -25.18
CA LYS A 154 -9.69 -19.16 -25.59
C LYS A 154 -8.51 -19.35 -24.61
N ALA A 155 -7.41 -19.85 -25.15
CA ALA A 155 -6.12 -20.02 -24.47
C ALA A 155 -5.51 -18.67 -24.05
N PRO A 156 -4.64 -18.64 -23.03
CA PRO A 156 -3.60 -17.63 -22.94
C PRO A 156 -2.25 -18.29 -23.21
N GLU A 157 -1.75 -18.10 -24.44
CA GLU A 157 -0.32 -18.20 -24.71
C GLU A 157 0.36 -16.88 -24.31
N LYS A 158 1.55 -17.00 -23.73
CA LYS A 158 2.59 -16.00 -23.48
C LYS A 158 2.20 -14.79 -22.62
N ASN A 159 2.60 -14.83 -21.34
CA ASN A 159 3.07 -13.69 -20.52
C ASN A 159 3.65 -14.25 -19.19
N THR A 160 4.81 -14.92 -19.22
CA THR A 160 5.34 -15.67 -18.05
C THR A 160 6.32 -14.87 -17.16
N GLU A 161 6.46 -13.55 -17.33
CA GLU A 161 7.43 -12.75 -16.54
C GLU A 161 6.81 -11.77 -15.53
N LEU A 162 5.48 -11.65 -15.43
CA LEU A 162 4.83 -10.61 -14.60
C LEU A 162 4.13 -11.09 -13.32
N ASP A 163 4.08 -12.40 -13.03
CA ASP A 163 3.21 -12.93 -11.96
C ASP A 163 3.91 -13.42 -10.68
N ILE A 164 5.25 -13.45 -10.64
CA ILE A 164 5.99 -14.04 -9.51
C ILE A 164 6.04 -13.09 -8.29
N SER A 165 5.85 -11.77 -8.49
CA SER A 165 5.92 -10.77 -7.41
C SER A 165 4.57 -10.55 -6.69
N ALA A 166 3.45 -10.93 -7.30
CA ALA A 166 2.11 -10.64 -6.76
C ALA A 166 1.64 -11.63 -5.67
N THR A 167 2.32 -12.77 -5.52
CA THR A 167 1.93 -13.85 -4.58
C THR A 167 2.85 -13.97 -3.37
N GLN A 168 3.97 -13.24 -3.36
CA GLN A 168 4.97 -13.30 -2.31
C GLN A 168 4.54 -12.49 -1.08
N HIS A 169 4.89 -13.00 0.10
CA HIS A 169 4.61 -12.36 1.38
C HIS A 169 5.60 -11.20 1.63
N PHE A 170 5.11 -10.06 2.12
CA PHE A 170 5.95 -8.93 2.49
C PHE A 170 6.60 -9.15 3.86
N ALA A 171 7.93 -9.00 3.93
CA ALA A 171 8.64 -9.00 5.21
C ALA A 171 8.44 -7.67 5.94
N ALA A 172 8.69 -6.56 5.23
CA ALA A 172 8.61 -5.21 5.77
C ALA A 172 8.19 -4.20 4.70
N ILE A 173 7.42 -3.19 5.10
CA ILE A 173 7.00 -2.07 4.25
C ILE A 173 7.42 -0.77 4.93
N PHE A 174 8.13 0.07 4.19
CA PHE A 174 8.68 1.35 4.64
C PHE A 174 7.87 2.51 4.08
N VAL A 175 7.46 3.43 4.96
CA VAL A 175 6.59 4.56 4.62
C VAL A 175 7.13 5.90 5.14
N PRO A 176 7.40 6.88 4.26
CA PRO A 176 7.76 8.25 4.64
C PRO A 176 6.52 9.07 5.00
N ARG A 177 6.08 8.96 6.26
CA ARG A 177 4.84 9.62 6.75
C ARG A 177 4.91 11.14 6.78
N SER A 178 6.10 11.71 6.97
CA SER A 178 6.26 13.16 7.18
C SER A 178 6.10 14.01 5.91
N SER A 179 6.31 13.40 4.74
CA SER A 179 6.31 14.07 3.44
C SER A 179 4.97 13.97 2.72
N GLN A 180 4.06 13.10 3.20
CA GLN A 180 2.89 12.66 2.45
C GLN A 180 1.57 12.87 3.19
N PRO A 181 0.47 13.16 2.47
CA PRO A 181 -0.83 13.31 3.10
C PRO A 181 -1.31 11.98 3.72
N PRO A 182 -2.01 12.04 4.88
CA PRO A 182 -2.50 10.85 5.57
C PRO A 182 -3.33 9.89 4.73
N ILE A 183 -4.06 10.40 3.73
CA ILE A 183 -4.93 9.61 2.84
C ILE A 183 -4.18 8.49 2.10
N LEU A 184 -2.89 8.68 1.80
CA LEU A 184 -2.09 7.70 1.06
C LEU A 184 -1.68 6.51 1.91
N HIS A 185 -1.59 6.67 3.23
CA HIS A 185 -1.06 5.63 4.10
C HIS A 185 -2.04 5.18 5.18
N ALA A 186 -3.08 5.94 5.53
CA ALA A 186 -4.02 5.62 6.61
C ALA A 186 -4.65 4.22 6.51
N HIS A 187 -4.82 3.69 5.30
CA HIS A 187 -5.42 2.38 5.03
C HIS A 187 -4.40 1.21 5.05
N LEU A 188 -3.08 1.49 5.02
CA LEU A 188 -2.04 0.47 4.94
C LEU A 188 -2.04 -0.50 6.13
N PRO A 189 -2.12 -0.05 7.40
CA PRO A 189 -2.13 -0.97 8.54
C PRO A 189 -3.21 -2.05 8.40
N GLN A 190 -4.41 -1.65 7.96
CA GLN A 190 -5.51 -2.59 7.74
C GLN A 190 -5.22 -3.56 6.60
N LEU A 191 -4.77 -3.07 5.44
CA LEU A 191 -4.44 -3.93 4.29
C LEU A 191 -3.32 -4.92 4.63
N ILE A 192 -2.32 -4.50 5.39
CA ILE A 192 -1.21 -5.34 5.78
C ILE A 192 -1.68 -6.44 6.74
N ALA A 193 -2.49 -6.08 7.74
CA ALA A 193 -3.05 -7.05 8.66
C ALA A 193 -3.91 -8.11 7.94
N THR A 194 -4.76 -7.69 6.98
CA THR A 194 -5.59 -8.65 6.22
C THR A 194 -4.78 -9.46 5.21
N ALA A 195 -3.75 -8.88 4.59
CA ALA A 195 -2.84 -9.58 3.69
C ALA A 195 -2.00 -10.63 4.43
N SER A 196 -1.55 -10.34 5.66
CA SER A 196 -0.76 -11.28 6.47
C SER A 196 -1.54 -12.55 6.82
N LEU A 197 -2.87 -12.47 6.94
CA LEU A 197 -3.74 -13.64 7.15
C LEU A 197 -3.71 -14.64 5.98
N ALA A 198 -3.25 -14.25 4.79
CA ALA A 198 -3.17 -15.14 3.64
C ALA A 198 -2.08 -16.22 3.78
N HIS A 199 -1.09 -15.96 4.62
CA HIS A 199 0.06 -16.82 4.84
C HIS A 199 0.34 -16.98 6.35
N PRO A 200 -0.51 -17.75 7.07
CA PRO A 200 -0.39 -17.90 8.52
C PRO A 200 0.89 -18.64 8.96
N SER A 201 1.60 -19.30 8.03
CA SER A 201 2.86 -19.98 8.30
C SER A 201 4.09 -19.07 8.27
N LEU A 202 3.96 -17.84 7.76
CA LEU A 202 5.05 -16.87 7.65
C LEU A 202 4.95 -15.80 8.74
N ALA A 203 6.07 -15.18 9.08
CA ALA A 203 6.10 -14.09 10.04
C ALA A 203 5.29 -12.89 9.52
N PRO A 204 4.56 -12.16 10.38
CA PRO A 204 3.68 -11.08 9.93
C PRO A 204 4.48 -9.89 9.38
N THR A 205 3.93 -9.29 8.32
CA THR A 205 4.51 -8.11 7.67
C THR A 205 4.60 -6.94 8.64
N ARG A 206 5.79 -6.32 8.71
CA ARG A 206 6.05 -5.16 9.56
C ARG A 206 5.85 -3.86 8.79
N LEU A 207 5.25 -2.87 9.43
CA LEU A 207 5.07 -1.53 8.86
C LEU A 207 5.99 -0.56 9.58
N VAL A 208 6.93 0.02 8.85
CA VAL A 208 7.96 0.90 9.40
C VAL A 208 7.74 2.32 8.93
N GLN A 209 7.66 3.25 9.88
CA GLN A 209 7.70 4.67 9.58
C GLN A 209 9.15 5.13 9.41
N LEU A 210 9.43 5.79 8.29
CA LEU A 210 10.73 6.40 8.02
C LEU A 210 10.86 7.79 8.68
N PRO A 211 12.10 8.22 8.99
CA PRO A 211 12.35 9.51 9.62
C PRO A 211 12.05 10.67 8.67
N LYS A 212 12.02 11.90 9.20
CA LYS A 212 11.73 13.10 8.40
C LYS A 212 12.89 13.40 7.46
N GLY A 213 12.59 13.73 6.20
CA GLY A 213 13.61 14.11 5.20
C GLY A 213 14.39 12.93 4.58
N CYS A 214 13.93 11.69 4.74
CA CYS A 214 14.56 10.51 4.14
C CYS A 214 14.50 10.49 2.60
N ASP A 215 13.57 11.22 2.00
CA ASP A 215 13.26 11.16 0.56
C ASP A 215 14.49 11.39 -0.32
N ALA A 216 15.33 12.38 0.00
CA ALA A 216 16.52 12.69 -0.80
C ALA A 216 17.54 11.53 -0.79
N ARG A 217 17.79 10.94 0.39
CA ARG A 217 18.71 9.81 0.53
C ARG A 217 18.19 8.56 -0.19
N LEU A 218 16.88 8.32 -0.12
CA LEU A 218 16.26 7.20 -0.85
C LEU A 218 16.29 7.40 -2.36
N CYS A 219 16.04 8.63 -2.84
CA CYS A 219 16.12 8.94 -4.26
C CYS A 219 17.53 8.73 -4.82
N ASP A 220 18.55 9.17 -4.08
CA ASP A 220 19.95 8.99 -4.43
C ASP A 220 20.35 7.50 -4.44
N ALA A 221 20.03 6.77 -3.37
CA ALA A 221 20.34 5.35 -3.25
C ALA A 221 19.67 4.48 -4.33
N LEU A 222 18.43 4.79 -4.73
CA LEU A 222 17.69 4.04 -5.77
C LEU A 222 17.93 4.52 -7.20
N GLY A 223 18.61 5.66 -7.39
CA GLY A 223 18.74 6.33 -8.68
C GLY A 223 17.39 6.72 -9.30
N LEU A 224 16.39 7.06 -8.46
CA LEU A 224 15.05 7.43 -8.90
C LEU A 224 14.75 8.89 -8.55
N PRO A 225 14.02 9.63 -9.42
CA PRO A 225 13.71 11.03 -9.17
C PRO A 225 12.74 11.22 -8.00
N ARG A 226 11.88 10.24 -7.72
CA ARG A 226 10.92 10.25 -6.62
C ARG A 226 10.70 8.84 -6.11
N VAL A 227 10.85 8.66 -4.80
CA VAL A 227 10.58 7.41 -4.10
C VAL A 227 9.60 7.70 -2.98
N SER A 228 8.62 6.83 -2.80
CA SER A 228 7.59 6.97 -1.77
C SER A 228 7.56 5.72 -0.90
N PHE A 229 6.91 4.67 -1.36
CA PHE A 229 6.75 3.43 -0.62
C PHE A 229 7.74 2.39 -1.11
N ILE A 230 8.32 1.65 -0.18
CA ILE A 230 9.26 0.56 -0.48
C ILE A 230 8.80 -0.65 0.31
N GLY A 231 8.57 -1.77 -0.37
CA GLY A 231 8.26 -3.06 0.22
C GLY A 231 9.39 -4.04 -0.03
N ILE A 232 9.80 -4.75 1.01
CA ILE A 232 10.75 -5.87 0.93
C ILE A 232 9.96 -7.15 1.07
N LEU A 233 10.11 -8.05 0.10
CA LEU A 233 9.51 -9.38 0.10
C LEU A 233 10.33 -10.34 0.97
N GLU A 234 9.66 -11.36 1.52
CA GLU A 234 10.31 -12.40 2.30
C GLU A 234 11.35 -13.16 1.44
N GLY A 235 12.53 -13.43 2.00
CA GLY A 235 13.61 -14.15 1.29
C GLY A 235 14.56 -13.28 0.48
N ALA A 236 14.44 -11.95 0.56
CA ALA A 236 15.36 -11.03 -0.10
C ALA A 236 16.84 -11.25 0.35
N PRO A 237 17.79 -11.39 -0.61
CA PRO A 237 19.21 -11.51 -0.29
C PRO A 237 19.73 -10.18 0.26
N HIS A 238 20.71 -10.24 1.16
CA HIS A 238 21.34 -9.07 1.81
C HIS A 238 20.45 -8.20 2.72
N SER A 239 19.14 -8.47 2.84
CA SER A 239 18.23 -7.70 3.71
C SER A 239 17.91 -8.39 5.04
N LYS A 240 18.49 -9.56 5.34
CA LYS A 240 18.18 -10.34 6.55
C LYS A 240 18.37 -9.54 7.84
N ALA A 241 19.54 -8.89 7.99
CA ALA A 241 19.85 -8.06 9.16
C ALA A 241 18.84 -6.91 9.34
N LEU A 242 18.42 -6.28 8.24
CA LEU A 242 17.42 -5.21 8.27
C LEU A 242 16.04 -5.75 8.64
N VAL A 243 15.64 -6.91 8.12
CA VAL A 243 14.35 -7.55 8.45
C VAL A 243 14.31 -8.00 9.90
N GLU A 244 15.40 -8.58 10.42
CA GLU A 244 15.53 -8.98 11.84
C GLU A 244 15.45 -7.76 12.77
N LEU A 245 16.22 -6.71 12.49
CA LEU A 245 16.16 -5.45 13.24
C LEU A 245 14.74 -4.86 13.28
N VAL A 246 14.05 -4.89 12.15
CA VAL A 246 12.66 -4.42 12.04
C VAL A 246 11.71 -5.32 12.85
N ARG A 247 11.88 -6.64 12.83
CA ARG A 247 11.03 -7.56 13.59
C ARG A 247 11.22 -7.42 15.10
N GLU A 248 12.43 -7.12 15.56
CA GLU A 248 12.74 -6.92 16.98
C GLU A 248 12.21 -5.58 17.51
N ASN A 249 12.31 -4.51 16.71
CA ASN A 249 12.03 -3.15 17.17
C ASN A 249 10.63 -2.63 16.79
N VAL A 250 9.94 -3.28 15.85
CA VAL A 250 8.62 -2.86 15.37
C VAL A 250 7.58 -3.89 15.73
N SER A 251 6.59 -3.47 16.51
CA SER A 251 5.46 -4.30 16.91
C SER A 251 4.61 -4.75 15.72
N GLU A 252 3.89 -5.85 15.92
CA GLU A 252 2.92 -6.34 14.95
C GLU A 252 1.77 -5.35 14.81
N ILE A 253 1.22 -5.26 13.61
CA ILE A 253 0.07 -4.40 13.35
C ILE A 253 -1.17 -5.11 13.87
N ASP A 254 -1.74 -4.59 14.95
CA ASP A 254 -3.04 -5.02 15.43
C ASP A 254 -4.15 -4.16 14.82
N VAL A 255 -5.26 -4.78 14.45
CA VAL A 255 -6.46 -4.11 13.92
C VAL A 255 -7.63 -4.45 14.84
N PRO A 256 -7.79 -3.69 15.95
CA PRO A 256 -8.72 -4.06 17.02
C PRO A 256 -10.17 -4.11 16.55
N TRP A 257 -10.60 -3.17 15.71
CA TRP A 257 -11.97 -3.13 15.21
C TRP A 257 -12.38 -4.39 14.43
N LEU A 258 -11.43 -5.08 13.78
CA LEU A 258 -11.70 -6.33 13.08
C LEU A 258 -12.00 -7.48 14.05
N ARG A 259 -11.40 -7.43 15.26
CA ARG A 259 -11.71 -8.36 16.36
C ARG A 259 -13.05 -8.01 17.00
N GLU A 260 -13.28 -6.73 17.28
CA GLU A 260 -14.57 -6.23 17.82
C GLU A 260 -15.75 -6.63 16.91
N MET A 261 -15.57 -6.56 15.59
CA MET A 261 -16.59 -7.01 14.63
C MET A 261 -16.91 -8.51 14.80
N ARG A 262 -15.90 -9.34 15.07
CA ARG A 262 -16.08 -10.80 15.26
C ARG A 262 -16.90 -11.12 16.51
N GLU A 263 -16.83 -10.26 17.52
CA GLU A 263 -17.62 -10.38 18.75
C GLU A 263 -19.11 -10.08 18.53
N LYS A 264 -19.50 -9.57 17.34
CA LYS A 264 -20.89 -9.26 16.94
C LYS A 264 -21.65 -8.36 17.92
N LYS A 265 -20.92 -7.59 18.74
CA LYS A 265 -21.50 -6.67 19.72
C LYS A 265 -21.80 -5.34 19.04
N TYR A 266 -23.02 -4.85 19.20
CA TYR A 266 -23.38 -3.51 18.75
C TYR A 266 -22.65 -2.45 19.57
N LEU A 267 -21.97 -1.51 18.89
CA LEU A 267 -21.39 -0.32 19.50
C LEU A 267 -22.30 0.88 19.21
N GLY A 268 -22.64 1.62 20.26
CA GLY A 268 -23.48 2.82 20.14
C GLY A 268 -22.81 3.93 19.34
N VAL A 269 -23.63 4.84 18.79
CA VAL A 269 -23.14 5.96 17.98
C VAL A 269 -22.32 6.94 18.83
N LYS A 270 -21.18 7.36 18.31
CA LYS A 270 -20.34 8.40 18.90
C LYS A 270 -20.62 9.75 18.23
N ILE A 271 -21.21 10.68 18.97
CA ILE A 271 -21.56 12.03 18.48
C ILE A 271 -20.61 13.05 19.12
N ASN A 272 -19.78 13.69 18.30
CA ASN A 272 -18.89 14.76 18.73
C ASN A 272 -19.56 16.12 18.48
N ALA A 273 -19.47 17.04 19.45
CA ALA A 273 -19.93 18.41 19.29
C ALA A 273 -18.74 19.34 19.04
N MET A 274 -18.65 19.95 17.86
CA MET A 274 -17.57 20.86 17.48
C MET A 274 -18.09 22.29 17.35
N GLN A 275 -17.36 23.25 17.91
CA GLN A 275 -17.67 24.67 17.73
C GLN A 275 -17.05 25.18 16.44
N THR A 276 -17.88 25.82 15.61
CA THR A 276 -17.44 26.50 14.39
C THR A 276 -17.89 27.95 14.42
N PHE A 277 -17.22 28.84 13.69
CA PHE A 277 -17.55 30.26 13.67
C PHE A 277 -18.21 30.61 12.34
N ALA A 278 -19.49 30.99 12.36
CA ALA A 278 -20.23 31.38 11.17
C ALA A 278 -20.31 32.91 11.05
N PRO A 279 -20.17 33.48 9.84
CA PRO A 279 -20.32 34.93 9.64
C PRO A 279 -21.78 35.34 9.89
N VAL A 280 -21.97 36.42 10.64
CA VAL A 280 -23.29 37.01 10.88
C VAL A 280 -23.71 37.78 9.63
N VAL A 281 -24.79 37.34 8.96
CA VAL A 281 -25.43 38.12 7.90
C VAL A 281 -26.47 39.01 8.56
N GLU A 282 -26.25 40.34 8.53
CA GLU A 282 -27.26 41.30 8.98
C GLU A 282 -28.50 41.21 8.08
N LYS A 283 -29.65 40.99 8.70
CA LYS A 283 -30.93 40.95 8.00
C LYS A 283 -31.37 42.40 7.77
N GLU A 284 -31.30 42.87 6.53
CA GLU A 284 -31.92 44.15 6.14
C GLU A 284 -33.44 44.05 6.39
N SER A 285 -33.91 44.72 7.44
CA SER A 285 -35.32 44.96 7.67
C SER A 285 -35.83 45.94 6.63
N ARG A 286 -36.48 45.44 5.58
CA ARG A 286 -37.28 46.29 4.68
C ARG A 286 -38.51 46.76 5.43
N PHE A 287 -38.53 48.03 5.79
CA PHE A 287 -39.73 48.78 6.18
C PHE A 287 -40.42 49.33 4.94
#